data_AF-D2VIZ8-F1
#
_entry.id   AF-D2VIZ8-F1
#
_cell.length_a   1.000
_cell.length_b   1.000
_cell.length_c   1.000
_cell.angle_alpha   90.00
_cell.angle_beta   90.00
_cell.angle_gamma   90.00
#
_symmetry.space_group_name_H-M   'P 1'
#
loop_
_entity.id
_entity.type
_entity.pdbx_description
1 polymer ?
#
loop_
_entity_poly.entity_id
_entity_poly.type
_entity_poly.pdbx_seq_one_letter_code
_entity_poly.pdbx_strand_id
1 'polypeptide(L)'
;MLSKLAKKNNSKILKNILNHRGFATTSANRESAALDQSSVQPSYNLPYELTKAPASRVTVLNNGFRVVTEPKVGETSAVGVFIGAGSRQENVFNNGVAHFLEHMYFKGTNKRSKVAIEAEHERTGSLLNAHTSREYTAFTIQCLKNNVDRSVNSLSEILLDSRLDEKDINEERGVILLESEDVSQSVEECVYDELHRTAFPDSGLGLSILGPVENIKKLSRQQMIQYQKDFYTAERMVLVGTGNVDHEALVKLAEQNFGHLQSATKTPRPLAEYQTTPEYIGSDVRVDTEDVNGLHGAIAFQGPGLSSGDMVVINLIQFLLGAFDVSQGTPGKYAASNMAQYIGEQGWAQQVLPFLHGYSDTSLFGVKFVSDGGEDTDYLMVEIIRQMTRLCYKVTNAELERAKNLLKLSVLSQYDGNLKNVLEEVGRQTLLFNRRPSAAEMFARIDSITVDDVKRVANTYIYDKEPVLVGVGYTKEFIDYSWARLFTSSIRL
;
A
#
# COMPACT_ATOMS: atom_id res chain seq x y z
N MET A 1 30.42 -45.60 16.27
CA MET A 1 30.16 -46.31 14.99
C MET A 1 30.13 -45.31 13.83
N LEU A 2 31.11 -44.40 13.80
CA LEU A 2 31.20 -43.23 12.90
C LEU A 2 32.65 -43.03 12.39
N SER A 3 33.43 -44.12 12.30
CA SER A 3 34.85 -44.05 11.92
C SER A 3 35.33 -45.17 10.97
N LYS A 4 34.41 -45.91 10.32
CA LYS A 4 34.78 -47.09 9.50
C LYS A 4 34.23 -47.17 8.07
N LEU A 5 33.68 -46.10 7.49
CA LEU A 5 33.24 -46.10 6.08
C LEU A 5 33.91 -45.06 5.17
N ALA A 6 34.92 -44.34 5.66
CA ALA A 6 35.63 -43.31 4.88
C ALA A 6 36.77 -43.83 3.98
N LYS A 7 36.79 -45.12 3.60
CA LYS A 7 37.82 -45.66 2.69
C LYS A 7 37.28 -46.75 1.77
N LYS A 8 36.62 -46.35 0.68
CA LYS A 8 36.85 -46.85 -0.68
C LYS A 8 35.75 -46.35 -1.63
N ASN A 9 36.19 -45.76 -2.74
CA ASN A 9 35.51 -45.69 -4.02
C ASN A 9 34.09 -45.12 -4.03
N ASN A 10 33.95 -43.83 -4.36
CA ASN A 10 32.78 -43.37 -5.12
C ASN A 10 33.04 -42.12 -5.97
N SER A 11 34.21 -42.04 -6.63
CA SER A 11 34.48 -41.01 -7.64
C SER A 11 33.78 -41.24 -9.00
N LYS A 12 32.98 -42.33 -9.12
CA LYS A 12 32.18 -42.63 -10.33
C LYS A 12 30.69 -42.30 -10.18
N ILE A 13 30.13 -42.32 -8.97
CA ILE A 13 28.72 -41.98 -8.73
C ILE A 13 28.52 -40.45 -8.74
N LEU A 14 29.47 -39.69 -8.19
CA LEU A 14 29.47 -38.21 -8.28
C LEU A 14 29.67 -37.69 -9.71
N LYS A 15 30.38 -38.42 -10.58
CA LYS A 15 30.58 -38.02 -11.99
C LYS A 15 29.37 -38.27 -12.89
N ASN A 16 28.48 -39.21 -12.54
CA ASN A 16 27.28 -39.47 -13.34
C ASN A 16 26.06 -38.61 -12.94
N ILE A 17 26.06 -38.03 -11.74
CA ILE A 17 25.02 -37.07 -11.32
C ILE A 17 25.30 -35.65 -11.88
N LEU A 18 26.56 -35.34 -12.18
CA LEU A 18 26.99 -34.06 -12.76
C LEU A 18 26.83 -33.95 -14.29
N ASN A 19 26.51 -35.03 -15.01
CA ASN A 19 26.44 -35.03 -16.48
C ASN A 19 25.01 -35.08 -17.06
N HIS A 20 23.96 -34.99 -16.24
CA HIS A 20 22.56 -34.90 -16.69
C HIS A 20 21.83 -33.69 -16.10
N ARG A 21 22.42 -32.50 -16.26
CA ARG A 21 21.67 -31.23 -16.25
C ARG A 21 22.32 -30.30 -17.26
N GLY A 22 21.66 -30.14 -18.40
CA GLY A 22 21.95 -29.07 -19.34
C GLY A 22 21.56 -27.73 -18.72
N PHE A 23 22.43 -27.19 -17.88
CA PHE A 23 22.47 -25.78 -17.54
C PHE A 23 23.84 -25.28 -17.99
N ALA A 24 23.86 -24.66 -19.16
CA ALA A 24 25.03 -23.94 -19.63
C ALA A 24 25.27 -22.75 -18.68
N THR A 25 26.39 -22.82 -17.99
CA THR A 25 27.01 -21.73 -17.27
C THR A 25 27.56 -20.72 -18.28
N THR A 26 26.93 -19.56 -18.39
CA THR A 26 27.59 -18.33 -18.84
C THR A 26 27.51 -17.31 -17.72
N SER A 27 28.56 -17.30 -16.91
CA SER A 27 28.97 -16.14 -16.13
C SER A 27 29.43 -15.05 -17.10
N ALA A 28 28.58 -14.06 -17.36
CA ALA A 28 28.96 -12.80 -17.97
C ALA A 28 28.05 -11.70 -17.41
N ASN A 29 28.67 -10.73 -16.73
CA ASN A 29 28.20 -9.38 -16.44
C ASN A 29 26.75 -9.22 -15.97
N ARG A 30 26.55 -9.22 -14.64
CA ARG A 30 25.49 -8.42 -14.01
C ARG A 30 25.86 -6.95 -14.09
N GLU A 31 25.75 -6.36 -15.28
CA GLU A 31 25.46 -4.94 -15.38
C GLU A 31 23.95 -4.77 -15.23
N SER A 32 23.55 -3.77 -14.45
CA SER A 32 22.19 -3.30 -14.36
C SER A 32 21.62 -3.09 -15.76
N ALA A 33 20.70 -3.95 -16.19
CA ALA A 33 19.85 -3.64 -17.32
C ALA A 33 18.89 -2.53 -16.90
N ALA A 34 19.41 -1.31 -16.85
CA ALA A 34 18.59 -0.13 -17.08
C ALA A 34 17.95 -0.35 -18.44
N LEU A 35 16.65 -0.56 -18.47
CA LEU A 35 15.88 -0.60 -19.71
C LEU A 35 16.22 0.67 -20.48
N ASP A 36 16.81 0.49 -21.65
CA ASP A 36 17.07 1.54 -22.63
C ASP A 36 15.74 2.30 -22.84
N GLN A 37 15.73 3.58 -22.46
CA GLN A 37 14.53 4.43 -22.44
C GLN A 37 13.97 4.72 -23.84
N SER A 38 14.57 4.18 -24.90
CA SER A 38 14.39 4.65 -26.26
C SER A 38 13.52 3.78 -27.19
N SER A 39 12.96 2.64 -26.76
CA SER A 39 12.33 1.71 -27.73
C SER A 39 10.89 1.25 -27.48
N VAL A 40 10.16 1.80 -26.51
CA VAL A 40 8.73 1.47 -26.31
C VAL A 40 7.88 2.73 -26.46
N GLN A 41 7.31 2.91 -27.65
CA GLN A 41 6.31 3.95 -27.93
C GLN A 41 4.97 3.50 -27.31
N PRO A 42 4.30 4.32 -26.48
CA PRO A 42 3.01 3.96 -25.90
C PRO A 42 1.98 3.69 -27.00
N SER A 43 1.04 2.76 -26.77
CA SER A 43 0.03 2.35 -27.76
C SER A 43 -0.99 3.45 -28.10
N TYR A 44 -0.93 4.56 -27.38
CA TYR A 44 -1.79 5.72 -27.52
C TYR A 44 -0.90 6.93 -27.81
N ASN A 45 -1.25 7.72 -28.83
CA ASN A 45 -0.72 9.08 -28.96
C ASN A 45 -1.29 9.91 -27.81
N LEU A 46 -0.60 9.88 -26.67
CA LEU A 46 -0.90 10.80 -25.59
C LEU A 46 -0.80 12.22 -26.16
N PRO A 47 -1.78 13.11 -25.89
CA PRO A 47 -1.67 14.53 -26.17
C PRO A 47 -0.28 15.02 -25.77
N TYR A 48 0.29 15.90 -26.60
CA TYR A 48 1.62 16.45 -26.34
C TYR A 48 1.73 17.01 -24.91
N GLU A 49 0.64 17.56 -24.40
CA GLU A 49 0.46 18.07 -23.05
C GLU A 49 0.58 16.99 -21.96
N LEU A 50 0.15 15.75 -22.18
CA LEU A 50 0.33 14.62 -21.24
C LEU A 50 1.74 14.03 -21.31
N THR A 51 2.41 14.15 -22.45
CA THR A 51 3.85 13.86 -22.56
C THR A 51 4.73 14.96 -21.96
N LYS A 52 4.17 16.17 -21.77
CA LYS A 52 4.80 17.37 -21.21
C LYS A 52 4.26 17.80 -19.85
N ALA A 53 3.29 17.09 -19.26
CA ALA A 53 2.73 17.43 -17.96
C ALA A 53 3.93 17.70 -17.04
N PRO A 54 4.03 18.90 -16.44
CA PRO A 54 5.28 19.36 -15.88
C PRO A 54 5.76 18.31 -14.89
N ALA A 55 6.87 17.66 -15.25
CA ALA A 55 7.42 16.57 -14.48
C ALA A 55 7.52 17.04 -13.03
N SER A 56 7.11 16.18 -12.08
CA SER A 56 7.21 16.53 -10.67
C SER A 56 8.65 16.94 -10.40
N ARG A 57 8.85 18.21 -10.03
CA ARG A 57 10.19 18.75 -9.78
C ARG A 57 10.58 18.34 -8.38
N VAL A 58 11.72 17.68 -8.25
CA VAL A 58 12.24 17.20 -6.96
C VAL A 58 13.54 17.93 -6.65
N THR A 59 13.60 18.54 -5.47
CA THR A 59 14.82 19.12 -4.90
C THR A 59 15.09 18.43 -3.56
N VAL A 60 16.36 18.11 -3.30
CA VAL A 60 16.80 17.53 -2.01
C VAL A 60 17.64 18.59 -1.30
N LEU A 61 17.23 18.95 -0.08
CA LEU A 61 17.96 19.88 0.78
C LEU A 61 19.23 19.23 1.33
N ASN A 62 20.14 20.03 1.87
CA ASN A 62 21.44 19.54 2.37
C ASN A 62 21.32 18.52 3.52
N ASN A 63 20.20 18.54 4.25
CA ASN A 63 19.90 17.60 5.33
C ASN A 63 19.17 16.32 4.85
N GLY A 64 18.91 16.18 3.55
CA GLY A 64 18.21 15.03 2.97
C GLY A 64 16.68 15.18 2.88
N PHE A 65 16.12 16.29 3.37
CA PHE A 65 14.70 16.60 3.23
C PHE A 65 14.33 16.82 1.77
N ARG A 66 13.23 16.21 1.32
CA ARG A 66 12.80 16.27 -0.08
C ARG A 66 11.71 17.34 -0.25
N VAL A 67 11.76 18.07 -1.36
CA VAL A 67 10.73 19.02 -1.78
C VAL A 67 10.28 18.66 -3.16
N VAL A 68 8.98 18.42 -3.33
CA VAL A 68 8.38 18.01 -4.59
C VAL A 68 7.28 18.98 -4.97
N THR A 69 7.24 19.40 -6.23
CA THR A 69 6.09 20.14 -6.75
C THR A 69 5.55 19.53 -8.02
N GLU A 70 4.23 19.47 -8.12
CA GLU A 70 3.52 19.19 -9.36
C GLU A 70 2.52 20.31 -9.68
N PRO A 71 2.89 21.23 -10.59
CA PRO A 71 2.04 22.37 -10.85
C PRO A 71 0.79 21.96 -11.64
N LYS A 72 -0.36 22.47 -11.22
CA LYS A 72 -1.63 22.39 -11.94
C LYS A 72 -2.23 23.78 -12.11
N VAL A 73 -2.91 23.99 -13.24
CA VAL A 73 -3.60 25.25 -13.52
C VAL A 73 -4.76 25.44 -12.55
N GLY A 74 -4.81 26.58 -11.87
CA GLY A 74 -5.86 26.92 -10.91
C GLY A 74 -5.45 28.04 -9.96
N GLU A 75 -6.38 28.45 -9.10
CA GLU A 75 -6.15 29.45 -8.03
C GLU A 75 -6.08 28.82 -6.63
N THR A 76 -6.21 27.49 -6.57
CA THR A 76 -6.07 26.67 -5.38
C THR A 76 -4.74 25.93 -5.39
N SER A 77 -4.31 25.50 -4.21
CA SER A 77 -3.08 24.77 -3.98
C SER A 77 -3.30 23.77 -2.86
N ALA A 78 -2.55 22.68 -2.87
CA ALA A 78 -2.47 21.76 -1.75
C ALA A 78 -1.00 21.53 -1.41
N VAL A 79 -0.66 21.66 -0.13
CA VAL A 79 0.68 21.38 0.39
C VAL A 79 0.59 20.32 1.47
N GLY A 80 1.59 19.46 1.59
CA GLY A 80 1.60 18.46 2.63
C GLY A 80 2.97 17.93 2.94
N VAL A 81 3.18 17.54 4.20
CA VAL A 81 4.38 16.87 4.65
C VAL A 81 4.05 15.41 4.85
N PHE A 82 4.78 14.55 4.13
CA PHE A 82 4.66 13.11 4.24
C PHE A 82 5.90 12.58 4.95
N ILE A 83 5.67 11.69 5.90
CA ILE A 83 6.70 11.15 6.79
C ILE A 83 6.70 9.65 6.59
N GLY A 84 7.84 9.07 6.23
CA GLY A 84 8.03 7.62 6.06
C GLY A 84 8.07 6.87 7.39
N ALA A 85 7.01 7.03 8.18
CA ALA A 85 6.78 6.44 9.48
C ALA A 85 5.28 6.19 9.66
N GLY A 86 4.90 5.00 10.12
CA GLY A 86 3.53 4.60 10.41
C GLY A 86 3.51 3.41 11.37
N SER A 87 2.39 2.69 11.48
CA SER A 87 2.27 1.60 12.46
C SER A 87 3.29 0.46 12.24
N ARG A 88 3.86 0.31 11.04
CA ARG A 88 4.92 -0.66 10.74
C ARG A 88 6.21 -0.41 11.53
N GLN A 89 6.48 0.83 11.93
CA GLN A 89 7.65 1.20 12.72
C GLN A 89 7.43 1.01 14.23
N GLU A 90 6.26 0.55 14.63
CA GLU A 90 5.91 0.25 16.01
C GLU A 90 6.31 -1.19 16.39
N ASN A 91 6.15 -1.49 17.67
CA ASN A 91 6.25 -2.81 18.24
C ASN A 91 5.04 -3.05 19.14
N VAL A 92 4.89 -4.28 19.64
CA VAL A 92 3.75 -4.69 20.48
C VAL A 92 3.55 -3.83 21.74
N PHE A 93 4.57 -3.11 22.23
CA PHE A 93 4.48 -2.29 23.45
C PHE A 93 4.12 -0.82 23.18
N ASN A 94 4.40 -0.31 21.99
CA ASN A 94 4.07 1.07 21.60
C ASN A 94 3.08 1.13 20.42
N ASN A 95 2.45 0.01 20.06
CA ASN A 95 1.47 -0.02 18.97
C ASN A 95 0.30 0.94 19.26
N GLY A 96 -0.01 1.78 18.27
CA GLY A 96 -0.96 2.90 18.35
C GLY A 96 -0.30 4.27 18.56
N VAL A 97 1.03 4.35 18.76
CA VAL A 97 1.72 5.62 19.01
C VAL A 97 1.71 6.56 17.79
N ALA A 98 1.76 6.03 16.57
CA ALA A 98 1.71 6.82 15.34
C ALA A 98 0.34 7.50 15.17
N HIS A 99 -0.73 6.74 15.34
CA HIS A 99 -2.10 7.26 15.33
C HIS A 99 -2.34 8.25 16.48
N PHE A 100 -1.87 7.93 17.68
CA PHE A 100 -2.00 8.85 18.82
C PHE A 100 -1.25 10.17 18.56
N LEU A 101 -0.03 10.11 18.00
CA LEU A 101 0.74 11.29 17.65
C LEU A 101 0.01 12.17 16.64
N GLU A 102 -0.64 11.58 15.64
CA GLU A 102 -1.47 12.31 14.67
C GLU A 102 -2.52 13.18 15.37
N HIS A 103 -3.29 12.63 16.31
CA HIS A 103 -4.27 13.41 17.09
C HIS A 103 -3.60 14.52 17.91
N MET A 104 -2.45 14.21 18.51
CA MET A 104 -1.72 15.15 19.36
C MET A 104 -1.17 16.35 18.59
N TYR A 105 -0.83 16.18 17.31
CA TYR A 105 -0.40 17.28 16.45
C TYR A 105 -1.48 18.35 16.25
N PHE A 106 -2.76 18.03 16.46
CA PHE A 106 -3.86 19.01 16.41
C PHE A 106 -4.22 19.63 17.77
N LYS A 107 -3.49 19.33 18.85
CA LYS A 107 -3.78 19.89 20.20
C LYS A 107 -3.07 21.22 20.49
N GLY A 108 -2.26 21.69 19.56
CA GLY A 108 -1.58 22.98 19.63
C GLY A 108 -0.07 22.85 19.76
N THR A 109 0.58 24.00 19.69
CA THR A 109 2.03 24.15 19.66
C THR A 109 2.48 24.97 20.86
N ASN A 110 3.80 25.12 21.04
CA ASN A 110 4.32 26.03 22.07
C ASN A 110 4.00 27.51 21.76
N LYS A 111 3.68 27.85 20.51
CA LYS A 111 3.39 29.22 20.07
C LYS A 111 1.90 29.54 20.01
N ARG A 112 1.06 28.59 19.61
CA ARG A 112 -0.37 28.79 19.33
C ARG A 112 -1.20 27.67 19.95
N SER A 113 -2.34 28.04 20.52
CA SER A 113 -3.32 27.05 20.98
C SER A 113 -4.01 26.37 19.78
N LYS A 114 -4.59 25.19 20.01
CA LYS A 114 -5.46 24.50 19.03
C LYS A 114 -6.47 25.45 18.37
N VAL A 115 -7.24 26.17 19.19
CA VAL A 115 -8.28 27.09 18.72
C VAL A 115 -7.71 28.21 17.84
N ALA A 116 -6.52 28.71 18.15
CA ALA A 116 -5.88 29.74 17.33
C ALA A 116 -5.45 29.20 15.96
N ILE A 117 -4.92 27.97 15.92
CA ILE A 117 -4.54 27.29 14.67
C ILE A 117 -5.79 27.03 13.82
N GLU A 118 -6.85 26.48 14.41
CA GLU A 118 -8.12 26.21 13.72
C GLU A 118 -8.77 27.50 13.17
N ALA A 119 -8.89 28.54 14.02
CA ALA A 119 -9.46 29.82 13.61
C ALA A 119 -8.67 30.50 12.48
N GLU A 120 -7.35 30.31 12.44
CA GLU A 120 -6.51 30.82 11.35
C GLU A 120 -6.77 30.09 10.03
N HIS A 121 -6.91 28.76 10.08
CA HIS A 121 -7.24 27.97 8.90
C HIS A 121 -8.65 28.29 8.40
N GLU A 122 -9.65 28.40 9.29
CA GLU A 122 -11.01 28.82 8.93
C GLU A 122 -11.03 30.22 8.29
N ARG A 123 -10.35 31.20 8.90
CA ARG A 123 -10.29 32.58 8.38
C ARG A 123 -9.67 32.66 6.98
N THR A 124 -8.75 31.73 6.65
CA THR A 124 -8.10 31.68 5.34
C THR A 124 -8.81 30.74 4.35
N GLY A 125 -9.86 30.04 4.78
CA GLY A 125 -10.54 29.00 4.01
C GLY A 125 -9.66 27.78 3.73
N SER A 126 -8.66 27.52 4.57
CA SER A 126 -7.75 26.40 4.42
C SER A 126 -8.30 25.15 5.09
N LEU A 127 -8.19 24.01 4.42
CA LEU A 127 -8.63 22.71 4.93
C LEU A 127 -7.41 21.89 5.35
N LEU A 128 -7.21 21.79 6.66
CA LEU A 128 -6.14 21.00 7.28
C LEU A 128 -6.64 19.57 7.55
N ASN A 129 -5.82 18.57 7.24
CA ASN A 129 -6.13 17.16 7.47
C ASN A 129 -4.85 16.37 7.75
N ALA A 130 -4.97 15.24 8.44
CA ALA A 130 -3.92 14.23 8.52
C ALA A 130 -4.51 12.83 8.43
N HIS A 131 -3.65 11.86 8.15
CA HIS A 131 -3.95 10.45 8.32
C HIS A 131 -2.67 9.65 8.47
N THR A 132 -2.77 8.54 9.18
CA THR A 132 -1.69 7.58 9.38
C THR A 132 -2.00 6.28 8.66
N SER A 133 -1.01 5.77 7.93
CA SER A 133 -1.02 4.44 7.31
C SER A 133 -0.02 3.53 8.03
N ARG A 134 0.13 2.30 7.53
CA ARG A 134 1.15 1.36 8.03
C ARG A 134 2.58 1.87 7.78
N GLU A 135 2.85 2.51 6.65
CA GLU A 135 4.23 2.89 6.28
C GLU A 135 4.51 4.40 6.26
N TYR A 136 3.47 5.24 6.33
CA TYR A 136 3.63 6.68 6.30
C TYR A 136 2.52 7.40 7.03
N THR A 137 2.79 8.62 7.47
CA THR A 137 1.81 9.59 7.99
C THR A 137 1.88 10.84 7.12
N ALA A 138 0.73 11.41 6.77
CA ALA A 138 0.65 12.62 5.96
C ALA A 138 -0.12 13.71 6.69
N PHE A 139 0.42 14.94 6.64
CA PHE A 139 -0.24 16.15 7.12
C PHE A 139 -0.40 17.10 5.95
N THR A 140 -1.63 17.45 5.61
CA THR A 140 -1.97 18.15 4.37
C THR A 140 -2.83 19.38 4.63
N ILE A 141 -2.62 20.43 3.84
CA ILE A 141 -3.44 21.63 3.83
C ILE A 141 -3.81 21.96 2.40
N GLN A 142 -5.10 22.02 2.11
CA GLN A 142 -5.63 22.62 0.89
C GLN A 142 -5.96 24.09 1.14
N CYS A 143 -5.48 24.99 0.29
CA CYS A 143 -5.64 26.43 0.47
C CYS A 143 -5.73 27.19 -0.87
N LEU A 144 -5.96 28.50 -0.80
CA LEU A 144 -5.77 29.40 -1.94
C LEU A 144 -4.27 29.62 -2.19
N LYS A 145 -3.88 29.92 -3.44
CA LYS A 145 -2.46 30.08 -3.83
C LYS A 145 -1.71 31.11 -2.96
N ASN A 146 -2.40 32.17 -2.53
CA ASN A 146 -1.82 33.25 -1.74
C ASN A 146 -1.53 32.87 -0.28
N ASN A 147 -1.97 31.69 0.17
CA ASN A 147 -1.79 31.20 1.53
C ASN A 147 -0.80 30.03 1.61
N VAL A 148 -0.09 29.70 0.53
CA VAL A 148 0.85 28.56 0.50
C VAL A 148 1.97 28.72 1.52
N ASP A 149 2.55 29.92 1.63
CA ASP A 149 3.58 30.27 2.62
C ASP A 149 3.07 30.03 4.05
N ARG A 150 1.87 30.52 4.33
CA ARG A 150 1.19 30.40 5.62
C ARG A 150 0.89 28.95 5.97
N SER A 151 0.43 28.16 4.99
CA SER A 151 0.14 26.73 5.16
C SER A 151 1.41 25.94 5.47
N VAL A 152 2.51 26.17 4.76
CA VAL A 152 3.79 25.48 5.02
C VAL A 152 4.34 25.84 6.41
N ASN A 153 4.28 27.11 6.80
CA ASN A 153 4.69 27.54 8.13
C ASN A 153 3.82 26.89 9.22
N SER A 154 2.51 26.78 9.00
CA SER A 154 1.60 26.09 9.94
C SER A 154 1.93 24.60 10.06
N LEU A 155 2.15 23.90 8.94
CA LEU A 155 2.57 22.49 8.93
C LEU A 155 3.89 22.29 9.69
N SER A 156 4.89 23.14 9.48
CA SER A 156 6.15 23.05 10.21
C SER A 156 6.00 23.31 11.70
N GLU A 157 5.14 24.25 12.09
CA GLU A 157 4.92 24.55 13.50
C GLU A 157 4.21 23.39 14.20
N ILE A 158 3.17 22.84 13.55
CA ILE A 158 2.45 21.66 14.03
C ILE A 158 3.42 20.50 14.24
N LEU A 159 4.24 20.18 13.24
CA LEU A 159 5.11 18.99 13.29
C LEU A 159 6.32 19.14 14.20
N LEU A 160 6.92 20.32 14.28
CA LEU A 160 8.21 20.51 14.94
C LEU A 160 8.11 21.14 16.33
N ASP A 161 7.00 21.85 16.62
CA ASP A 161 6.82 22.61 17.85
C ASP A 161 5.56 22.18 18.63
N SER A 162 5.12 20.93 18.42
CA SER A 162 4.02 20.34 19.19
C SER A 162 4.41 20.18 20.66
N ARG A 163 3.49 20.58 21.54
CA ARG A 163 3.72 20.63 22.99
C ARG A 163 3.67 19.25 23.65
N LEU A 164 2.82 18.36 23.13
CA LEU A 164 2.54 17.02 23.67
C LEU A 164 2.27 17.05 25.18
N ASP A 165 1.35 17.92 25.64
CA ASP A 165 1.03 18.06 27.06
C ASP A 165 0.31 16.82 27.61
N GLU A 166 0.65 16.41 28.83
CA GLU A 166 0.02 15.23 29.47
C GLU A 166 -1.49 15.39 29.65
N LYS A 167 -1.96 16.61 29.90
CA LYS A 167 -3.39 16.89 30.00
C LYS A 167 -4.10 16.59 28.68
N ASP A 168 -3.57 17.11 27.58
CA ASP A 168 -4.14 16.92 26.24
C ASP A 168 -4.08 15.44 25.82
N ILE A 169 -3.00 14.72 26.18
CA ILE A 169 -2.89 13.27 25.98
C ILE A 169 -4.00 12.52 26.73
N ASN A 170 -4.27 12.90 27.98
CA ASN A 170 -5.30 12.24 28.78
C ASN A 170 -6.71 12.49 28.26
N GLU A 171 -6.99 13.70 27.79
CA GLU A 171 -8.26 14.05 27.14
C GLU A 171 -8.42 13.25 25.84
N GLU A 172 -7.37 13.21 25.02
CA GLU A 172 -7.47 12.62 23.69
C GLU A 172 -7.48 11.10 23.66
N ARG A 173 -6.94 10.47 24.71
CA ARG A 173 -7.10 9.04 24.92
C ARG A 173 -8.57 8.63 24.92
N GLY A 174 -9.45 9.44 25.50
CA GLY A 174 -10.90 9.14 25.51
C GLY A 174 -11.50 9.15 24.12
N VAL A 175 -11.09 10.10 23.28
CA VAL A 175 -11.53 10.22 21.88
C VAL A 175 -11.06 9.03 21.05
N ILE A 176 -9.78 8.67 21.17
CA ILE A 176 -9.20 7.53 20.43
C ILE A 176 -9.85 6.20 20.86
N LEU A 177 -10.23 6.05 22.12
CA LEU A 177 -10.95 4.86 22.58
C LEU A 177 -12.35 4.76 21.95
N LEU A 178 -13.07 5.87 21.83
CA LEU A 178 -14.37 5.90 21.14
C LEU A 178 -14.22 5.62 19.65
N GLU A 179 -13.20 6.19 19.01
CA GLU A 179 -12.89 5.89 17.61
C GLU A 179 -12.53 4.42 17.39
N SER A 180 -11.78 3.80 18.32
CA SER A 180 -11.52 2.36 18.28
C SER A 180 -12.79 1.52 18.38
N GLU A 181 -13.77 1.96 19.17
CA GLU A 181 -15.09 1.31 19.24
C GLU A 181 -15.85 1.47 17.92
N ASP A 182 -15.86 2.68 17.34
CA ASP A 182 -16.52 2.96 16.05
C ASP A 182 -15.88 2.16 14.89
N VAL A 183 -14.55 2.11 14.80
CA VAL A 183 -13.83 1.34 13.78
C VAL A 183 -14.08 -0.16 13.92
N SER A 184 -14.21 -0.67 15.16
CA SER A 184 -14.53 -2.08 15.40
C SER A 184 -15.89 -2.52 14.84
N GLN A 185 -16.80 -1.56 14.59
CA GLN A 185 -18.08 -1.80 13.92
C GLN A 185 -17.94 -1.88 12.39
N SER A 186 -16.84 -1.39 11.82
CA SER A 186 -16.53 -1.55 10.40
C SER A 186 -15.97 -2.94 10.14
N VAL A 187 -16.83 -3.85 9.68
CA VAL A 187 -16.45 -5.23 9.33
C VAL A 187 -15.37 -5.26 8.25
N GLU A 188 -15.37 -4.30 7.32
CA GLU A 188 -14.34 -4.21 6.28
C GLU A 188 -12.95 -3.93 6.85
N GLU A 189 -12.84 -2.97 7.77
CA GLU A 189 -11.56 -2.67 8.42
C GLU A 189 -11.10 -3.85 9.27
N CYS A 190 -12.01 -4.49 10.00
CA CYS A 190 -11.73 -5.71 10.77
C CYS A 190 -11.14 -6.83 9.88
N VAL A 191 -11.75 -7.10 8.72
CA VAL A 191 -11.25 -8.11 7.77
C VAL A 191 -9.82 -7.77 7.32
N TYR A 192 -9.52 -6.51 6.99
CA TYR A 192 -8.19 -6.14 6.53
C TYR A 192 -7.15 -6.09 7.66
N ASP A 193 -7.51 -5.70 8.88
CA ASP A 193 -6.61 -5.76 10.02
C ASP A 193 -6.28 -7.21 10.39
N GLU A 194 -7.27 -8.10 10.43
CA GLU A 194 -7.06 -9.53 10.63
C GLU A 194 -6.25 -10.15 9.48
N LEU A 195 -6.45 -9.71 8.23
CA LEU A 195 -5.64 -10.14 7.09
C LEU A 195 -4.16 -9.82 7.27
N HIS A 196 -3.82 -8.60 7.68
CA HIS A 196 -2.43 -8.22 7.91
C HIS A 196 -1.83 -8.94 9.12
N ARG A 197 -2.58 -9.00 10.22
CA ARG A 197 -2.16 -9.69 11.46
C ARG A 197 -1.84 -11.15 11.20
N THR A 198 -2.69 -11.81 10.41
CA THR A 198 -2.60 -13.24 10.10
C THR A 198 -1.48 -13.53 9.10
N ALA A 199 -1.29 -12.64 8.11
CA ALA A 199 -0.22 -12.75 7.12
C ALA A 199 1.19 -12.44 7.66
N PHE A 200 1.31 -11.51 8.62
CA PHE A 200 2.59 -11.01 9.12
C PHE A 200 2.66 -10.92 10.67
N PRO A 201 2.44 -12.04 11.39
CA PRO A 201 2.19 -12.02 12.84
C PRO A 201 3.35 -11.47 13.68
N ASP A 202 4.59 -11.69 13.26
CA ASP A 202 5.79 -11.28 14.01
C ASP A 202 6.43 -9.97 13.48
N SER A 203 5.65 -9.14 12.80
CA SER A 203 6.15 -7.88 12.23
C SER A 203 5.24 -6.69 12.51
N GLY A 204 5.82 -5.48 12.45
CA GLY A 204 5.04 -4.24 12.52
C GLY A 204 3.98 -4.12 11.43
N LEU A 205 4.12 -4.83 10.31
CA LEU A 205 3.13 -4.79 9.22
C LEU A 205 1.82 -5.51 9.60
N GLY A 206 1.90 -6.47 10.53
CA GLY A 206 0.74 -7.16 11.10
C GLY A 206 0.05 -6.39 12.24
N LEU A 207 0.63 -5.28 12.68
CA LEU A 207 0.01 -4.43 13.69
C LEU A 207 -1.08 -3.55 13.06
N SER A 208 -2.20 -3.37 13.78
CA SER A 208 -3.24 -2.42 13.39
C SER A 208 -2.75 -0.98 13.57
N ILE A 209 -3.38 -0.04 12.87
CA ILE A 209 -2.99 1.37 12.92
C ILE A 209 -3.34 1.99 14.28
N LEU A 210 -4.53 1.70 14.81
CA LEU A 210 -4.99 2.23 16.09
C LEU A 210 -4.26 1.58 17.28
N GLY A 211 -3.86 0.32 17.11
CA GLY A 211 -3.33 -0.52 18.19
C GLY A 211 -4.40 -1.02 19.16
N PRO A 212 -4.05 -1.94 20.07
CA PRO A 212 -5.00 -2.52 21.00
C PRO A 212 -5.39 -1.53 22.10
N VAL A 213 -6.64 -1.65 22.59
CA VAL A 213 -7.22 -0.82 23.65
C VAL A 213 -6.34 -0.77 24.91
N GLU A 214 -5.69 -1.89 25.25
CA GLU A 214 -4.78 -1.99 26.39
C GLU A 214 -3.55 -1.08 26.25
N ASN A 215 -3.05 -0.93 25.02
CA ASN A 215 -1.92 -0.06 24.73
C ASN A 215 -2.36 1.40 24.71
N ILE A 216 -3.47 1.73 24.06
CA ILE A 216 -4.03 3.10 24.04
C ILE A 216 -4.19 3.64 25.47
N LYS A 217 -4.64 2.77 26.39
CA LYS A 217 -4.77 3.10 27.83
C LYS A 217 -3.46 3.42 28.54
N LYS A 218 -2.33 2.89 28.06
CA LYS A 218 -1.01 2.94 28.74
C LYS A 218 0.02 3.81 28.01
N LEU A 219 -0.20 4.16 26.75
CA LEU A 219 0.73 4.94 25.95
C LEU A 219 1.09 6.25 26.66
N SER A 220 2.40 6.46 26.81
CA SER A 220 2.99 7.57 27.55
C SER A 220 3.55 8.64 26.63
N ARG A 221 3.64 9.86 27.14
CA ARG A 221 4.30 10.99 26.47
C ARG A 221 5.73 10.66 26.05
N GLN A 222 6.46 9.92 26.87
CA GLN A 222 7.85 9.55 26.57
C GLN A 222 7.94 8.64 25.34
N GLN A 223 7.01 7.69 25.17
CA GLN A 223 6.96 6.85 23.97
C GLN A 223 6.67 7.66 22.71
N MET A 224 5.79 8.66 22.79
CA MET A 224 5.50 9.57 21.68
C MET A 224 6.73 10.40 21.28
N ILE A 225 7.42 11.00 22.25
CA ILE A 225 8.65 11.77 22.01
C ILE A 225 9.74 10.88 21.42
N GLN A 226 9.90 9.68 21.94
CA GLN A 226 10.90 8.73 21.44
C GLN A 226 10.59 8.31 20.00
N TYR A 227 9.32 8.01 19.70
CA TYR A 227 8.89 7.69 18.34
C TYR A 227 9.13 8.85 17.37
N GLN A 228 8.80 10.08 17.75
CA GLN A 228 9.09 11.26 16.96
C GLN A 228 10.60 11.38 16.69
N LYS A 229 11.43 11.25 17.72
CA LYS A 229 12.89 11.34 17.59
C LYS A 229 13.48 10.27 16.65
N ASP A 230 12.94 9.06 16.67
CA ASP A 230 13.47 7.94 15.90
C ASP A 230 13.03 7.96 14.43
N PHE A 231 11.85 8.52 14.13
CA PHE A 231 11.23 8.39 12.81
C PHE A 231 10.97 9.72 12.07
N TYR A 232 10.84 10.86 12.77
CA TYR A 232 10.56 12.17 12.16
C TYR A 232 11.86 12.89 11.82
N THR A 233 12.66 12.24 10.95
CA THR A 233 13.97 12.72 10.53
C THR A 233 13.93 13.25 9.10
N ALA A 234 14.83 14.17 8.76
CA ALA A 234 14.77 14.92 7.50
C ALA A 234 14.73 14.02 6.25
N GLU A 235 15.55 12.96 6.21
CA GLU A 235 15.65 12.02 5.09
C GLU A 235 14.38 11.18 4.86
N ARG A 236 13.55 11.02 5.90
CA ARG A 236 12.27 10.31 5.84
C ARG A 236 11.10 11.22 5.50
N MET A 237 11.32 12.53 5.41
CA MET A 237 10.27 13.50 5.17
C MET A 237 10.32 14.07 3.74
N VAL A 238 9.15 14.36 3.21
CA VAL A 238 8.98 15.07 1.95
C VAL A 238 7.89 16.13 2.07
N LEU A 239 8.20 17.37 1.71
CA LEU A 239 7.21 18.42 1.48
C LEU A 239 6.75 18.37 0.03
N VAL A 240 5.46 18.25 -0.18
CA VAL A 240 4.84 18.20 -1.50
C VAL A 240 3.95 19.41 -1.69
N GLY A 241 4.01 20.04 -2.86
CA GLY A 241 3.07 21.08 -3.29
C GLY A 241 2.44 20.74 -4.64
N THR A 242 1.11 20.79 -4.73
CA THR A 242 0.35 20.60 -5.97
C THR A 242 -0.59 21.78 -6.23
N GLY A 243 -0.93 22.03 -7.49
CA GLY A 243 -1.72 23.20 -7.87
C GLY A 243 -0.85 24.40 -8.23
N ASN A 244 -1.27 25.60 -7.88
CA ASN A 244 -0.55 26.84 -8.19
C ASN A 244 0.56 27.13 -7.16
N VAL A 245 1.60 26.29 -7.17
CA VAL A 245 2.74 26.36 -6.26
C VAL A 245 4.03 26.56 -7.06
N ASP A 246 4.77 27.63 -6.76
CA ASP A 246 6.10 27.85 -7.32
C ASP A 246 7.15 26.97 -6.60
N HIS A 247 7.95 26.24 -7.38
CA HIS A 247 8.92 25.29 -6.84
C HIS A 247 10.02 25.98 -6.02
N GLU A 248 10.59 27.07 -6.54
CA GLU A 248 11.71 27.75 -5.88
C GLU A 248 11.26 28.42 -4.57
N ALA A 249 10.05 28.97 -4.55
CA ALA A 249 9.42 29.48 -3.34
C ALA A 249 9.18 28.37 -2.31
N LEU A 250 8.68 27.21 -2.73
CA LEU A 250 8.46 26.07 -1.82
C LEU A 250 9.77 25.53 -1.26
N VAL A 251 10.82 25.43 -2.07
CA VAL A 251 12.17 25.02 -1.63
C VAL A 251 12.71 25.98 -0.57
N LYS A 252 12.56 27.30 -0.76
CA LYS A 252 12.98 28.29 0.25
C LYS A 252 12.22 28.15 1.56
N LEU A 253 10.90 27.95 1.50
CA LEU A 253 10.08 27.70 2.68
C LEU A 253 10.49 26.40 3.38
N ALA A 254 10.81 25.36 2.62
CA ALA A 254 11.29 24.10 3.17
C ALA A 254 12.64 24.25 3.86
N GLU A 255 13.60 24.94 3.26
CA GLU A 255 14.91 25.21 3.86
C GLU A 255 14.78 26.02 5.16
N GLN A 256 13.93 27.06 5.16
CA GLN A 256 13.68 27.88 6.35
C GLN A 256 13.07 27.07 7.50
N ASN A 257 12.08 26.23 7.22
CA ASN A 257 11.31 25.54 8.25
C ASN A 257 11.85 24.16 8.63
N PHE A 258 12.47 23.44 7.70
CA PHE A 258 12.89 22.05 7.89
C PHE A 258 14.39 21.84 7.68
N GLY A 259 15.15 22.83 7.20
CA GLY A 259 16.59 22.71 6.93
C GLY A 259 17.46 22.43 8.16
N HIS A 260 16.94 22.71 9.36
CA HIS A 260 17.61 22.44 10.64
C HIS A 260 17.33 21.05 11.21
N LEU A 261 16.45 20.26 10.58
CA LEU A 261 16.14 18.91 11.04
C LEU A 261 17.37 18.01 11.04
N GLN A 262 17.44 17.16 12.07
CA GLN A 262 18.46 16.13 12.15
C GLN A 262 18.18 15.04 11.12
N SER A 263 19.27 14.43 10.67
CA SER A 263 19.26 13.39 9.65
C SER A 263 20.37 12.40 9.96
N ALA A 264 20.05 11.11 9.97
CA ALA A 264 21.08 10.07 10.11
C ALA A 264 21.90 9.96 8.82
N THR A 265 21.30 10.27 7.67
CA THR A 265 21.95 10.24 6.36
C THR A 265 21.56 11.43 5.49
N LYS A 266 22.54 12.16 4.96
CA LYS A 266 22.31 13.30 4.05
C LYS A 266 21.67 12.93 2.71
N THR A 267 21.62 11.64 2.37
CA THR A 267 21.02 11.14 1.13
C THR A 267 19.74 10.38 1.46
N PRO A 268 18.56 10.83 0.99
CA PRO A 268 17.32 10.10 1.19
C PRO A 268 17.36 8.79 0.41
N ARG A 269 16.91 7.70 1.05
CA ARG A 269 16.80 6.38 0.43
C ARG A 269 15.33 6.02 0.20
N PRO A 270 15.01 5.12 -0.74
CA PRO A 270 13.69 4.54 -0.85
C PRO A 270 13.25 3.94 0.48
N LEU A 271 11.95 4.02 0.80
CA LEU A 271 11.44 3.59 2.10
C LEU A 271 11.78 2.12 2.43
N ALA A 272 11.81 1.26 1.41
CA ALA A 272 12.16 -0.16 1.53
C ALA A 272 13.56 -0.39 2.14
N GLU A 273 14.51 0.52 1.90
CA GLU A 273 15.88 0.39 2.41
C GLU A 273 16.00 0.68 3.91
N TYR A 274 14.95 1.25 4.52
CA TYR A 274 14.89 1.49 5.95
C TYR A 274 14.20 0.35 6.71
N GLN A 275 13.78 -0.71 6.02
CA GLN A 275 12.88 -1.73 6.56
C GLN A 275 13.46 -3.13 6.40
N THR A 276 13.02 -4.02 7.28
CA THR A 276 13.25 -5.46 7.16
C THR A 276 11.99 -6.09 6.57
N THR A 277 12.17 -6.89 5.52
CA THR A 277 11.06 -7.61 4.89
C THR A 277 10.46 -8.62 5.88
N PRO A 278 9.15 -8.52 6.16
CA PRO A 278 8.50 -9.39 7.12
C PRO A 278 8.41 -10.80 6.56
N GLU A 279 8.43 -11.77 7.46
CA GLU A 279 8.09 -13.14 7.12
C GLU A 279 6.58 -13.21 6.87
N TYR A 280 6.21 -13.67 5.67
CA TYR A 280 4.82 -13.98 5.34
C TYR A 280 4.52 -15.41 5.72
N ILE A 281 3.39 -15.62 6.39
CA ILE A 281 2.91 -16.95 6.77
C ILE A 281 1.53 -17.15 6.16
N GLY A 282 1.34 -18.28 5.47
CA GLY A 282 0.03 -18.71 5.05
C GLY A 282 -0.74 -19.33 6.22
N SER A 283 -1.93 -18.80 6.48
CA SER A 283 -2.72 -19.13 7.67
C SER A 283 -4.19 -18.75 7.47
N ASP A 284 -5.08 -19.21 8.34
CA ASP A 284 -6.46 -18.75 8.39
C ASP A 284 -6.86 -18.22 9.76
N VAL A 285 -7.77 -17.25 9.74
CA VAL A 285 -8.47 -16.76 10.93
C VAL A 285 -9.96 -16.66 10.65
N ARG A 286 -10.76 -17.11 11.62
CA ARG A 286 -12.23 -17.11 11.55
C ARG A 286 -12.77 -16.45 12.81
N VAL A 287 -13.40 -15.31 12.64
CA VAL A 287 -14.07 -14.56 13.70
C VAL A 287 -15.56 -14.82 13.60
N ASP A 288 -16.01 -15.89 14.26
CA ASP A 288 -17.41 -16.29 14.28
C ASP A 288 -18.19 -15.37 15.23
N THR A 289 -19.10 -14.57 14.69
CA THR A 289 -19.91 -13.63 15.48
C THR A 289 -21.31 -13.45 14.87
N GLU A 290 -22.31 -13.31 15.75
CA GLU A 290 -23.69 -13.02 15.36
C GLU A 290 -23.94 -11.51 15.15
N ASP A 291 -22.99 -10.66 15.54
CA ASP A 291 -23.10 -9.19 15.41
C ASP A 291 -22.95 -8.70 13.96
N VAL A 292 -22.45 -9.57 13.08
CA VAL A 292 -22.23 -9.30 11.67
C VAL A 292 -23.23 -10.09 10.83
N ASN A 293 -23.93 -9.40 9.93
CA ASN A 293 -24.84 -10.05 9.00
C ASN A 293 -24.06 -10.71 7.86
N GLY A 294 -24.22 -12.03 7.73
CA GLY A 294 -23.60 -12.81 6.65
C GLY A 294 -22.11 -13.06 6.91
N LEU A 295 -21.35 -13.27 5.84
CA LEU A 295 -19.92 -13.56 5.87
C LEU A 295 -19.15 -12.52 5.09
N HIS A 296 -18.19 -11.90 5.75
CA HIS A 296 -17.20 -11.03 5.13
C HIS A 296 -15.86 -11.75 5.13
N GLY A 297 -15.29 -12.00 3.95
CA GLY A 297 -14.08 -12.78 3.83
C GLY A 297 -13.04 -12.16 2.90
N ALA A 298 -11.80 -12.59 3.06
CA ALA A 298 -10.69 -12.24 2.18
C ALA A 298 -9.76 -13.43 1.96
N ILE A 299 -9.32 -13.59 0.71
CA ILE A 299 -8.30 -14.58 0.30
C ILE A 299 -7.15 -13.80 -0.31
N ALA A 300 -5.95 -13.92 0.24
CA ALA A 300 -4.79 -13.17 -0.23
C ALA A 300 -3.52 -14.01 -0.37
N PHE A 301 -2.61 -13.53 -1.21
CA PHE A 301 -1.26 -14.05 -1.37
C PHE A 301 -0.23 -12.94 -1.14
N GLN A 302 0.98 -13.35 -0.80
CA GLN A 302 2.13 -12.45 -0.80
C GLN A 302 2.51 -12.08 -2.24
N GLY A 303 2.61 -10.78 -2.50
CA GLY A 303 3.20 -10.23 -3.71
C GLY A 303 4.55 -9.55 -3.44
N PRO A 304 5.20 -9.02 -4.48
CA PRO A 304 6.48 -8.34 -4.34
C PRO A 304 6.34 -6.96 -3.70
N GLY A 305 7.46 -6.35 -3.31
CA GLY A 305 7.48 -4.93 -2.98
C GLY A 305 7.16 -4.04 -4.18
N LEU A 306 6.72 -2.81 -3.89
CA LEU A 306 6.28 -1.84 -4.88
C LEU A 306 7.35 -1.47 -5.93
N SER A 307 8.64 -1.65 -5.61
CA SER A 307 9.76 -1.39 -6.53
C SER A 307 10.01 -2.50 -7.57
N SER A 308 9.40 -3.67 -7.40
CA SER A 308 9.54 -4.80 -8.32
C SER A 308 8.89 -4.54 -9.66
N GLY A 309 9.53 -5.01 -10.75
CA GLY A 309 8.94 -5.00 -12.08
C GLY A 309 7.63 -5.81 -12.18
N ASP A 310 7.48 -6.82 -11.32
CA ASP A 310 6.29 -7.69 -11.30
C ASP A 310 5.07 -6.99 -10.68
N MET A 311 5.26 -5.89 -9.94
CA MET A 311 4.19 -5.16 -9.29
C MET A 311 3.15 -4.61 -10.29
N VAL A 312 3.59 -4.18 -11.48
CA VAL A 312 2.67 -3.67 -12.51
C VAL A 312 1.75 -4.80 -13.00
N VAL A 313 2.28 -6.03 -13.10
CA VAL A 313 1.50 -7.21 -13.48
C VAL A 313 0.57 -7.65 -12.36
N ILE A 314 1.00 -7.61 -11.09
CA ILE A 314 0.13 -7.85 -9.93
C ILE A 314 -1.03 -6.85 -9.88
N ASN A 315 -0.76 -5.56 -10.14
CA ASN A 315 -1.81 -4.55 -10.21
C ASN A 315 -2.79 -4.84 -11.36
N LEU A 316 -2.27 -5.29 -12.52
CA LEU A 316 -3.10 -5.72 -13.66
C LEU A 316 -3.99 -6.92 -13.34
N ILE A 317 -3.53 -7.87 -12.51
CA ILE A 317 -4.29 -9.07 -12.12
C ILE A 317 -5.65 -8.71 -11.51
N GLN A 318 -5.74 -7.65 -10.72
CA GLN A 318 -7.03 -7.19 -10.16
C GLN A 318 -8.07 -6.91 -11.26
N PHE A 319 -7.66 -6.32 -12.38
CA PHE A 319 -8.54 -6.01 -13.51
C PHE A 319 -8.86 -7.26 -14.37
N LEU A 320 -7.96 -8.25 -14.38
CA LEU A 320 -8.21 -9.55 -15.01
C LEU A 320 -9.27 -10.35 -14.25
N LEU A 321 -9.16 -10.39 -12.92
CA LEU A 321 -10.15 -11.00 -12.03
C LEU A 321 -11.48 -10.24 -12.09
N GLY A 322 -11.42 -8.91 -12.04
CA GLY A 322 -12.53 -7.98 -12.09
C GLY A 322 -13.38 -7.97 -10.81
N ALA A 323 -14.00 -6.83 -10.56
CA ALA A 323 -14.83 -6.59 -9.39
C ALA A 323 -16.32 -6.81 -9.70
N PHE A 324 -17.07 -7.23 -8.70
CA PHE A 324 -18.52 -7.40 -8.71
C PHE A 324 -19.12 -6.82 -7.44
N ASP A 325 -20.20 -6.06 -7.57
CA ASP A 325 -20.96 -5.52 -6.45
C ASP A 325 -22.41 -5.32 -6.89
N VAL A 326 -23.34 -6.01 -6.23
CA VAL A 326 -24.78 -5.94 -6.53
C VAL A 326 -25.33 -4.52 -6.37
N SER A 327 -24.76 -3.70 -5.48
CA SER A 327 -25.20 -2.32 -5.24
C SER A 327 -24.89 -1.37 -6.41
N GLN A 328 -23.92 -1.72 -7.26
CA GLN A 328 -23.52 -0.93 -8.44
C GLN A 328 -24.49 -1.09 -9.63
N GLY A 329 -25.62 -1.79 -9.42
CA GLY A 329 -26.71 -1.89 -10.39
C GLY A 329 -26.38 -2.70 -11.65
N THR A 330 -25.19 -3.29 -11.73
CA THR A 330 -24.81 -4.23 -12.79
C THR A 330 -25.00 -5.64 -12.25
N PRO A 331 -26.04 -6.37 -12.68
CA PRO A 331 -26.17 -7.79 -12.37
C PRO A 331 -24.88 -8.50 -12.76
N GLY A 332 -24.32 -9.31 -11.85
CA GLY A 332 -22.98 -9.87 -12.05
C GLY A 332 -22.85 -10.70 -13.33
N LYS A 333 -23.95 -11.30 -13.81
CA LYS A 333 -24.05 -11.94 -15.13
C LYS A 333 -23.65 -11.10 -16.34
N TYR A 334 -23.57 -9.77 -16.22
CA TYR A 334 -23.10 -8.87 -17.27
C TYR A 334 -21.69 -8.32 -17.01
N ALA A 335 -21.01 -8.81 -15.97
CA ALA A 335 -19.63 -8.44 -15.71
C ALA A 335 -18.72 -9.00 -16.82
N ALA A 336 -17.71 -8.20 -17.18
CA ALA A 336 -16.82 -8.54 -18.29
C ALA A 336 -15.70 -9.53 -17.92
N SER A 337 -15.51 -9.83 -16.63
CA SER A 337 -14.50 -10.79 -16.16
C SER A 337 -15.14 -12.11 -15.76
N ASN A 338 -14.43 -13.21 -16.03
CA ASN A 338 -14.99 -14.56 -15.82
C ASN A 338 -15.39 -14.81 -14.35
N MET A 339 -14.61 -14.31 -13.38
CA MET A 339 -14.90 -14.49 -11.96
C MET A 339 -16.18 -13.77 -11.55
N ALA A 340 -16.26 -12.46 -11.85
CA ALA A 340 -17.43 -11.65 -11.54
C ALA A 340 -18.69 -12.15 -12.25
N GLN A 341 -18.56 -12.58 -13.51
CA GLN A 341 -19.67 -13.13 -14.27
C GLN A 341 -20.23 -14.40 -13.64
N TYR A 342 -19.35 -15.38 -13.40
CA TYR A 342 -19.78 -16.69 -12.93
C TYR A 342 -20.34 -16.63 -11.50
N ILE A 343 -19.64 -15.96 -10.57
CA ILE A 343 -20.12 -15.80 -9.18
C ILE A 343 -21.45 -15.04 -9.17
N GLY A 344 -21.57 -14.00 -10.00
CA GLY A 344 -22.79 -13.20 -10.10
C GLY A 344 -23.97 -13.91 -10.77
N GLU A 345 -23.71 -14.86 -11.68
CA GLU A 345 -24.74 -15.73 -12.27
C GLU A 345 -25.28 -16.75 -11.26
N GLN A 346 -24.41 -17.30 -10.42
CA GLN A 346 -24.81 -18.25 -9.38
C GLN A 346 -25.48 -17.58 -8.17
N GLY A 347 -25.18 -16.30 -7.92
CA GLY A 347 -25.73 -15.57 -6.79
C GLY A 347 -25.05 -15.87 -5.45
N TRP A 348 -23.83 -16.43 -5.47
CA TRP A 348 -23.11 -16.87 -4.27
C TRP A 348 -22.54 -15.73 -3.40
N ALA A 349 -22.37 -14.54 -3.97
CA ALA A 349 -21.86 -13.38 -3.24
C ALA A 349 -22.63 -12.11 -3.61
N GLN A 350 -22.71 -11.20 -2.66
CA GLN A 350 -23.19 -9.83 -2.84
C GLN A 350 -22.09 -8.94 -3.41
N GLN A 351 -20.83 -9.22 -3.02
CA GLN A 351 -19.67 -8.45 -3.40
C GLN A 351 -18.44 -9.35 -3.59
N VAL A 352 -17.65 -9.09 -4.63
CA VAL A 352 -16.33 -9.69 -4.86
C VAL A 352 -15.39 -8.60 -5.38
N LEU A 353 -14.40 -8.22 -4.58
CA LEU A 353 -13.48 -7.12 -4.87
C LEU A 353 -12.03 -7.61 -4.84
N PRO A 354 -11.36 -7.69 -6.00
CA PRO A 354 -9.92 -7.81 -6.04
C PRO A 354 -9.25 -6.59 -5.38
N PHE A 355 -8.19 -6.82 -4.61
CA PHE A 355 -7.44 -5.75 -3.94
C PHE A 355 -5.92 -5.95 -4.05
N LEU A 356 -5.18 -4.87 -3.82
CA LEU A 356 -3.73 -4.82 -3.70
C LEU A 356 -3.34 -3.82 -2.62
N HIS A 357 -2.78 -4.32 -1.52
CA HIS A 357 -2.07 -3.55 -0.51
C HIS A 357 -0.58 -3.64 -0.77
N GLY A 358 -0.05 -2.67 -1.51
CA GLY A 358 1.35 -2.58 -1.84
C GLY A 358 2.15 -1.84 -0.77
N TYR A 359 3.24 -2.46 -0.31
CA TYR A 359 4.19 -1.87 0.62
C TYR A 359 5.56 -1.71 -0.03
N SER A 360 6.45 -1.00 0.62
CA SER A 360 7.77 -0.67 0.09
C SER A 360 8.58 -1.91 -0.37
N ASP A 361 8.49 -3.04 0.36
CA ASP A 361 9.26 -4.26 0.15
C ASP A 361 8.44 -5.56 -0.02
N THR A 362 7.14 -5.55 0.28
CA THR A 362 6.21 -6.68 0.11
C THR A 362 4.83 -6.16 -0.33
N SER A 363 3.87 -7.05 -0.60
CA SER A 363 2.46 -6.67 -0.78
C SER A 363 1.52 -7.80 -0.40
N LEU A 364 0.26 -7.47 -0.15
CA LEU A 364 -0.85 -8.43 -0.14
C LEU A 364 -1.75 -8.14 -1.33
N PHE A 365 -2.05 -9.17 -2.12
CA PHE A 365 -3.04 -9.06 -3.19
C PHE A 365 -3.96 -10.25 -3.16
N GLY A 366 -5.22 -10.03 -3.50
CA GLY A 366 -6.26 -11.00 -3.20
C GLY A 366 -7.62 -10.60 -3.67
N VAL A 367 -8.62 -11.27 -3.12
CA VAL A 367 -10.04 -11.02 -3.37
C VAL A 367 -10.75 -10.98 -2.02
N LYS A 368 -11.40 -9.84 -1.73
CA LYS A 368 -12.39 -9.70 -0.67
C LYS A 368 -13.75 -10.12 -1.22
N PHE A 369 -14.57 -10.76 -0.41
CA PHE A 369 -15.94 -11.09 -0.77
C PHE A 369 -16.92 -10.87 0.40
N VAL A 370 -18.19 -10.68 0.06
CA VAL A 370 -19.30 -10.61 1.01
C VAL A 370 -20.38 -11.57 0.52
N SER A 371 -20.78 -12.53 1.36
CA SER A 371 -21.85 -13.50 1.10
C SER A 371 -22.78 -13.63 2.32
N ASP A 372 -23.78 -14.48 2.23
CA ASP A 372 -24.69 -14.79 3.36
C ASP A 372 -24.07 -15.79 4.36
N GLY A 373 -22.92 -16.39 4.06
CA GLY A 373 -22.30 -17.43 4.88
C GLY A 373 -23.03 -18.77 4.85
N GLY A 374 -23.92 -18.98 3.87
CA GLY A 374 -24.72 -20.20 3.70
C GLY A 374 -23.98 -21.36 3.03
N GLU A 375 -24.75 -22.35 2.58
CA GLU A 375 -24.26 -23.61 1.99
C GLU A 375 -23.41 -23.43 0.72
N ASP A 376 -23.50 -22.29 0.05
CA ASP A 376 -22.73 -21.99 -1.18
C ASP A 376 -21.34 -21.37 -0.91
N THR A 377 -20.99 -21.14 0.36
CA THR A 377 -19.77 -20.42 0.76
C THR A 377 -18.49 -21.15 0.33
N ASP A 378 -18.46 -22.47 0.46
CA ASP A 378 -17.31 -23.28 0.05
C ASP A 378 -17.10 -23.21 -1.47
N TYR A 379 -18.17 -23.33 -2.27
CA TYR A 379 -18.14 -23.18 -3.73
C TYR A 379 -17.64 -21.79 -4.15
N LEU A 380 -18.11 -20.73 -3.47
CA LEU A 380 -17.63 -19.37 -3.69
C LEU A 380 -16.12 -19.26 -3.49
N MET A 381 -15.62 -19.73 -2.35
CA MET A 381 -14.20 -19.64 -2.00
C MET A 381 -13.33 -20.46 -2.96
N VAL A 382 -13.75 -21.69 -3.29
CA VAL A 382 -13.09 -22.53 -4.29
C VAL A 382 -13.04 -21.84 -5.64
N GLU A 383 -14.15 -21.22 -6.06
CA GLU A 383 -14.22 -20.53 -7.35
C GLU A 383 -13.29 -19.31 -7.40
N ILE A 384 -13.22 -18.52 -6.32
CA ILE A 384 -12.28 -17.39 -6.21
C ILE A 384 -10.84 -17.90 -6.38
N ILE A 385 -10.43 -18.92 -5.61
CA ILE A 385 -9.09 -19.49 -5.69
C ILE A 385 -8.84 -20.05 -7.09
N ARG A 386 -9.82 -20.75 -7.67
CA ARG A 386 -9.72 -21.32 -9.02
C ARG A 386 -9.54 -20.25 -10.08
N GLN A 387 -10.21 -19.11 -9.98
CA GLN A 387 -10.05 -17.99 -10.93
C GLN A 387 -8.69 -17.31 -10.78
N MET A 388 -8.14 -17.22 -9.56
CA MET A 388 -6.77 -16.76 -9.34
C MET A 388 -5.76 -17.75 -9.92
N THR A 389 -5.88 -19.05 -9.61
CA THR A 389 -5.03 -20.12 -10.13
C THR A 389 -5.11 -20.24 -11.65
N ARG A 390 -6.29 -20.02 -12.26
CA ARG A 390 -6.49 -20.03 -13.72
C ARG A 390 -5.50 -19.12 -14.45
N LEU A 391 -5.15 -17.97 -13.87
CA LEU A 391 -4.22 -17.02 -14.49
C LEU A 391 -2.82 -17.62 -14.70
N CYS A 392 -2.44 -18.66 -13.95
CA CYS A 392 -1.19 -19.39 -14.14
C CYS A 392 -1.15 -20.19 -15.46
N TYR A 393 -2.32 -20.47 -16.06
CA TYR A 393 -2.45 -21.40 -17.19
C TYR A 393 -3.14 -20.79 -18.39
N LYS A 394 -4.26 -20.09 -18.18
CA LYS A 394 -5.15 -19.62 -19.25
C LYS A 394 -5.54 -18.16 -19.04
N VAL A 395 -4.91 -17.31 -19.85
CA VAL A 395 -5.26 -15.90 -20.04
C VAL A 395 -5.34 -15.68 -21.55
N THR A 396 -6.41 -15.05 -22.00
CA THR A 396 -6.62 -14.71 -23.41
C THR A 396 -6.10 -13.30 -23.71
N ASN A 397 -5.72 -13.04 -24.96
CA ASN A 397 -5.33 -11.69 -25.40
C ASN A 397 -6.46 -10.68 -25.21
N ALA A 398 -7.72 -11.08 -25.39
CA ALA A 398 -8.87 -10.20 -25.19
C ALA A 398 -9.03 -9.77 -23.73
N GLU A 399 -8.87 -10.70 -22.77
CA GLU A 399 -8.86 -10.37 -21.33
C GLU A 399 -7.71 -9.43 -20.99
N LEU A 400 -6.51 -9.71 -21.52
CA LEU A 400 -5.32 -8.91 -21.28
C LEU A 400 -5.48 -7.47 -21.77
N GLU A 401 -5.91 -7.28 -23.01
CA GLU A 401 -6.08 -5.94 -23.58
C GLU A 401 -7.18 -5.14 -22.85
N ARG A 402 -8.27 -5.80 -22.44
CA ARG A 402 -9.29 -5.19 -21.58
C ARG A 402 -8.69 -4.72 -20.26
N ALA A 403 -7.94 -5.59 -19.57
CA ALA A 403 -7.31 -5.26 -18.29
C ALA A 403 -6.28 -4.13 -18.42
N LYS A 404 -5.48 -4.12 -19.48
CA LYS A 404 -4.52 -3.03 -19.75
C LYS A 404 -5.22 -1.69 -19.91
N ASN A 405 -6.32 -1.64 -20.65
CA ASN A 405 -7.09 -0.41 -20.84
C ASN A 405 -7.71 0.09 -19.53
N LEU A 406 -8.23 -0.82 -18.69
CA LEU A 406 -8.74 -0.46 -17.36
C LEU A 406 -7.64 0.06 -16.44
N LEU A 407 -6.47 -0.59 -16.43
CA LEU A 407 -5.33 -0.15 -15.62
C LEU A 407 -4.80 1.22 -16.10
N LYS A 408 -4.71 1.46 -17.42
CA LYS A 408 -4.35 2.78 -17.96
C LYS A 408 -5.34 3.87 -17.57
N LEU A 409 -6.65 3.57 -17.60
CA LEU A 409 -7.69 4.49 -17.14
C LEU A 409 -7.52 4.80 -15.65
N SER A 410 -7.25 3.78 -14.83
CA SER A 410 -6.96 3.95 -13.40
C SER A 410 -5.74 4.84 -13.17
N VAL A 411 -4.65 4.62 -13.91
CA VAL A 411 -3.44 5.45 -13.86
C VAL A 411 -3.77 6.90 -14.20
N LEU A 412 -4.44 7.19 -15.32
CA LEU A 412 -4.78 8.57 -15.69
C LEU A 412 -5.69 9.24 -14.66
N SER A 413 -6.63 8.50 -14.09
CA SER A 413 -7.54 9.01 -13.06
C SER A 413 -6.79 9.50 -11.81
N GLN A 414 -5.63 8.92 -11.49
CA GLN A 414 -4.75 9.39 -10.40
C GLN A 414 -4.05 10.72 -10.75
N TYR A 415 -3.80 11.01 -12.03
CA TYR A 415 -3.25 12.30 -12.47
C TYR A 415 -4.34 13.36 -12.60
N ASP A 416 -5.54 12.99 -13.06
CA ASP A 416 -6.65 13.93 -13.27
C ASP A 416 -7.45 14.23 -11.99
N GLY A 417 -7.18 13.48 -10.92
CA GLY A 417 -7.85 13.65 -9.63
C GLY A 417 -7.79 15.07 -9.05
N ASN A 418 -8.63 15.31 -8.05
CA ASN A 418 -8.62 16.55 -7.29
C ASN A 418 -7.24 16.81 -6.65
N LEU A 419 -6.97 18.05 -6.24
CA LEU A 419 -5.66 18.42 -5.68
C LEU A 419 -5.24 17.56 -4.50
N LYS A 420 -6.18 17.16 -3.63
CA LYS A 420 -5.91 16.28 -2.50
C LYS A 420 -5.37 14.92 -2.96
N ASN A 421 -6.08 14.25 -3.86
CA ASN A 421 -5.71 12.93 -4.36
C ASN A 421 -4.35 12.96 -5.09
N VAL A 422 -4.08 14.02 -5.84
CA VAL A 422 -2.77 14.18 -6.50
C VAL A 422 -1.67 14.44 -5.49
N LEU A 423 -1.90 15.30 -4.48
CA LEU A 423 -0.95 15.54 -3.41
C LEU A 423 -0.55 14.25 -2.71
N GLU A 424 -1.55 13.44 -2.33
CA GLU A 424 -1.37 12.12 -1.72
C GLU A 424 -0.51 11.20 -2.58
N GLU A 425 -0.85 11.05 -3.86
CA GLU A 425 -0.12 10.13 -4.74
C GLU A 425 1.31 10.61 -5.02
N VAL A 426 1.54 11.91 -5.18
CA VAL A 426 2.91 12.47 -5.33
C VAL A 426 3.73 12.20 -4.07
N GLY A 427 3.16 12.45 -2.89
CA GLY A 427 3.85 12.25 -1.61
C GLY A 427 4.19 10.79 -1.39
N ARG A 428 3.20 9.92 -1.52
CA ARG A 428 3.34 8.46 -1.38
C ARG A 428 4.37 7.90 -2.35
N GLN A 429 4.27 8.19 -3.65
CA GLN A 429 5.23 7.69 -4.64
C GLN A 429 6.64 8.25 -4.40
N THR A 430 6.77 9.52 -4.01
CA THR A 430 8.10 10.08 -3.75
C THR A 430 8.74 9.48 -2.50
N LEU A 431 7.96 9.23 -1.44
CA LEU A 431 8.46 8.52 -0.27
C LEU A 431 8.99 7.13 -0.63
N LEU A 432 8.23 6.40 -1.44
CA LEU A 432 8.52 5.00 -1.77
C LEU A 432 9.63 4.84 -2.82
N PHE A 433 9.63 5.66 -3.87
CA PHE A 433 10.50 5.51 -5.04
C PHE A 433 11.55 6.61 -5.21
N ASN A 434 11.55 7.63 -4.35
CA ASN A 434 12.31 8.88 -4.55
C ASN A 434 11.97 9.65 -5.84
N ARG A 435 10.87 9.27 -6.51
CA ARG A 435 10.39 9.90 -7.74
C ARG A 435 8.92 9.58 -7.96
N ARG A 436 8.28 10.34 -8.84
CA ARG A 436 6.98 10.01 -9.43
C ARG A 436 7.20 9.49 -10.86
N PRO A 437 6.97 8.19 -11.15
CA PRO A 437 6.95 7.69 -12.53
C PRO A 437 5.93 8.48 -13.35
N SER A 438 6.20 8.78 -14.62
CA SER A 438 5.26 9.52 -15.46
C SER A 438 4.13 8.63 -15.99
N ALA A 439 3.00 9.22 -16.39
CA ALA A 439 1.93 8.48 -17.05
C ALA A 439 2.43 7.76 -18.32
N ALA A 440 3.31 8.39 -19.10
CA ALA A 440 3.92 7.79 -20.29
C ALA A 440 4.79 6.57 -19.94
N GLU A 441 5.61 6.65 -18.89
CA GLU A 441 6.39 5.50 -18.39
C GLU A 441 5.47 4.35 -17.96
N MET A 442 4.42 4.66 -17.21
CA MET A 442 3.44 3.66 -16.78
C MET A 442 2.73 3.02 -17.97
N PHE A 443 2.35 3.80 -18.97
CA PHE A 443 1.70 3.28 -20.18
C PHE A 443 2.62 2.34 -20.94
N ALA A 444 3.88 2.72 -21.15
CA ALA A 444 4.87 1.85 -21.79
C ALA A 444 5.07 0.54 -21.03
N ARG A 445 5.12 0.60 -19.69
CA ARG A 445 5.21 -0.60 -18.82
C ARG A 445 3.96 -1.47 -18.87
N ILE A 446 2.77 -0.89 -19.01
CA ILE A 446 1.51 -1.63 -19.12
C ILE A 446 1.40 -2.27 -20.51
N ASP A 447 1.78 -1.55 -21.55
CA ASP A 447 1.72 -2.00 -22.94
C ASP A 447 2.65 -3.18 -23.21
N SER A 448 3.83 -3.19 -22.58
CA SER A 448 4.80 -4.27 -22.72
C SER A 448 4.36 -5.59 -22.08
N ILE A 449 3.31 -5.61 -21.25
CA ILE A 449 2.87 -6.84 -20.57
C ILE A 449 2.32 -7.82 -21.60
N THR A 450 2.85 -9.04 -21.60
CA THR A 450 2.38 -10.15 -22.43
C THR A 450 1.54 -11.15 -21.61
N VAL A 451 0.83 -12.04 -22.31
CA VAL A 451 0.14 -13.16 -21.65
C VAL A 451 1.13 -14.04 -20.87
N ASP A 452 2.35 -14.22 -21.38
CA ASP A 452 3.36 -15.03 -20.73
C ASP A 452 3.91 -14.36 -19.47
N ASP A 453 3.98 -13.02 -19.43
CA ASP A 453 4.32 -12.28 -18.20
C ASP A 453 3.26 -12.49 -17.12
N VAL A 454 1.98 -12.42 -17.48
CA VAL A 454 0.87 -12.68 -16.53
C VAL A 454 0.98 -14.10 -15.98
N LYS A 455 1.18 -15.09 -16.85
CA LYS A 455 1.36 -16.49 -16.41
C LYS A 455 2.59 -16.64 -15.52
N ARG A 456 3.72 -16.04 -15.88
CA ARG A 456 4.96 -16.11 -15.10
C ARG A 456 4.75 -15.53 -13.69
N VAL A 457 4.14 -14.35 -13.60
CA VAL A 457 3.87 -13.67 -12.32
C VAL A 457 2.85 -14.47 -11.50
N ALA A 458 1.75 -14.93 -12.10
CA ALA A 458 0.78 -15.78 -11.41
C ALA A 458 1.42 -17.10 -10.92
N ASN A 459 2.29 -17.73 -11.71
CA ASN A 459 3.03 -18.92 -11.25
C ASN A 459 4.02 -18.61 -10.12
N THR A 460 4.55 -17.39 -10.07
CA THR A 460 5.51 -16.98 -9.02
C THR A 460 4.83 -16.70 -7.69
N TYR A 461 3.65 -16.08 -7.72
CA TYR A 461 2.99 -15.55 -6.51
C TYR A 461 1.68 -16.27 -6.11
N ILE A 462 1.10 -17.09 -6.98
CA ILE A 462 -0.18 -17.80 -6.71
C ILE A 462 0.00 -19.31 -6.77
N TYR A 463 0.65 -19.83 -7.82
CA TYR A 463 0.77 -21.28 -8.03
C TYR A 463 1.53 -21.97 -6.89
N ASP A 464 0.86 -22.93 -6.26
CA ASP A 464 1.40 -23.71 -5.14
C ASP A 464 1.95 -22.81 -4.01
N LYS A 465 1.36 -21.63 -3.85
CA LYS A 465 1.64 -20.73 -2.72
C LYS A 465 0.62 -20.93 -1.62
N GLU A 466 1.06 -20.59 -0.42
CA GLU A 466 0.23 -20.62 0.77
C GLU A 466 -0.62 -19.34 0.79
N PRO A 467 -1.96 -19.44 0.75
CA PRO A 467 -2.81 -18.27 0.90
C PRO A 467 -2.94 -17.88 2.37
N VAL A 468 -3.44 -16.67 2.60
CA VAL A 468 -4.04 -16.25 3.87
C VAL A 468 -5.54 -16.12 3.68
N LEU A 469 -6.31 -16.68 4.61
CA LEU A 469 -7.77 -16.65 4.60
C LEU A 469 -8.30 -15.92 5.84
N VAL A 470 -9.24 -15.02 5.65
CA VAL A 470 -9.95 -14.34 6.74
C VAL A 470 -11.43 -14.50 6.53
N GLY A 471 -12.17 -14.84 7.58
CA GLY A 471 -13.63 -14.81 7.61
C GLY A 471 -14.13 -14.15 8.89
N VAL A 472 -15.08 -13.21 8.77
CA VAL A 472 -15.73 -12.52 9.88
C VAL A 472 -17.24 -12.60 9.68
N GLY A 473 -17.98 -13.01 10.72
CA GLY A 473 -19.42 -13.24 10.68
C GLY A 473 -19.74 -14.74 10.64
N TYR A 474 -20.64 -15.17 9.76
CA TYR A 474 -21.07 -16.58 9.67
C TYR A 474 -20.01 -17.47 8.98
N THR A 475 -19.10 -18.02 9.78
CA THR A 475 -17.91 -18.76 9.28
C THR A 475 -18.07 -20.29 9.26
N LYS A 476 -19.27 -20.80 9.52
CA LYS A 476 -19.51 -22.24 9.66
C LYS A 476 -19.20 -23.04 8.38
N GLU A 477 -19.62 -22.54 7.23
CA GLU A 477 -19.38 -23.16 5.91
C GLU A 477 -18.08 -22.64 5.25
N PHE A 478 -17.20 -22.02 6.04
CA PHE A 478 -15.90 -21.54 5.57
C PHE A 478 -14.97 -22.71 5.28
N ILE A 479 -14.38 -22.72 4.07
CA ILE A 479 -13.55 -23.83 3.61
C ILE A 479 -12.34 -24.06 4.53
N ASP A 480 -11.97 -25.32 4.72
CA ASP A 480 -10.73 -25.66 5.43
C ASP A 480 -9.49 -25.16 4.69
N TYR A 481 -8.50 -24.71 5.46
CA TYR A 481 -7.24 -24.20 4.94
C TYR A 481 -6.55 -25.20 3.99
N SER A 482 -6.55 -26.48 4.34
CA SER A 482 -5.94 -27.54 3.52
C SER A 482 -6.60 -27.68 2.15
N TRP A 483 -7.92 -27.48 2.09
CA TRP A 483 -8.67 -27.49 0.82
C TRP A 483 -8.37 -26.25 -0.01
N ALA A 484 -8.38 -25.06 0.60
CA ALA A 484 -7.97 -23.83 -0.08
C ALA A 484 -6.55 -23.95 -0.67
N ARG A 485 -5.62 -24.50 0.11
CA ARG A 485 -4.23 -24.74 -0.29
C ARG A 485 -4.10 -25.73 -1.46
N LEU A 486 -4.97 -26.74 -1.53
CA LEU A 486 -5.01 -27.70 -2.63
C LEU A 486 -5.37 -27.01 -3.96
N PHE A 487 -6.34 -26.09 -3.93
CA PHE A 487 -6.82 -25.37 -5.12
C PHE A 487 -5.84 -24.29 -5.63
N THR A 488 -4.78 -23.97 -4.90
CA THR A 488 -3.71 -23.07 -5.41
C THR A 488 -2.81 -23.75 -6.45
N SER A 489 -2.91 -25.07 -6.61
CA SER A 489 -2.16 -25.84 -7.61
C SER A 489 -3.02 -26.71 -8.54
N SER A 490 -4.27 -26.98 -8.15
CA SER A 490 -5.21 -27.77 -8.94
C SER A 490 -6.18 -26.90 -9.74
N ILE A 491 -6.32 -27.17 -11.04
CA ILE A 491 -7.43 -26.67 -11.86
C ILE A 491 -8.45 -27.77 -12.16
N ARG A 492 -8.19 -29.03 -11.78
CA ARG A 492 -9.09 -30.14 -12.07
C ARG A 492 -10.08 -30.31 -10.91
N LEU A 493 -11.32 -29.89 -11.16
CA LEU A 493 -12.53 -30.65 -10.85
C LEU A 493 -13.46 -30.55 -12.05
#